data_AF-A0A5R2NF47-F1
#
_entry.id   AF-A0A5R2NF47-F1
#
_cell.length_a   1.000
_cell.length_b   1.000
_cell.length_c   1.000
_cell.angle_alpha   90.00
_cell.angle_beta   90.00
_cell.angle_gamma   90.00
#
_symmetry.space_group_name_H-M   'P 1'
#
loop_
_entity.id
_entity.type
_entity.pdbx_description
1 polymer ?
#
loop_
_entity_poly.entity_id
_entity_poly.type
_entity_poly.pdbx_seq_one_letter_code
_entity_poly.pdbx_strand_id
1 'polypeptide(L)'
;MFSASRAGAPHGHIIPLFTDPHRPDAGDTAPASSAGGPLDPYWQQVAAHHERRMARQQAFDTEIAARRLDGEIASAEADVAANAPADGEGLHHAMHGEVDRHTGRVLLKGRFDTLFDNFLKQAPPELRAGLASRKPALREAGSVRMAMQQLQRRAQYEQDQLAAAQAEELDTIAKSDPDDHPAFDAARHAGLDLIAKMNLDPERRLQAEAAWRDRAATTRIEALIARDPRGALELLRGVIAQQAQPGGGQTFKNDRGQDNGS
;
A
#
# COMPACT_ATOMS: atom_id res chain seq x y z
N MET A 1 -74.07 -21.91 4.15
CA MET A 1 -74.81 -20.83 3.43
C MET A 1 -73.82 -19.71 3.09
N PHE A 2 -74.19 -18.82 2.16
CA PHE A 2 -73.55 -17.53 1.84
C PHE A 2 -73.43 -16.61 3.10
N SER A 3 -72.67 -15.52 3.21
CA SER A 3 -71.68 -14.72 2.41
C SER A 3 -71.02 -13.69 3.38
N ALA A 4 -69.97 -12.88 3.14
CA ALA A 4 -68.88 -12.68 2.16
C ALA A 4 -67.84 -11.71 2.87
N SER A 5 -66.89 -10.92 2.31
CA SER A 5 -66.49 -10.58 0.93
C SER A 5 -65.07 -9.93 0.86
N ARG A 6 -64.39 -10.12 -0.29
CA ARG A 6 -63.42 -9.25 -1.01
C ARG A 6 -62.68 -8.09 -0.28
N ALA A 7 -61.33 -8.15 -0.26
CA ALA A 7 -60.40 -7.11 -0.79
C ALA A 7 -58.90 -7.50 -0.67
N GLY A 8 -58.03 -6.91 -1.51
CA GLY A 8 -56.56 -6.99 -1.41
C GLY A 8 -55.89 -7.99 -2.37
N ALA A 9 -54.99 -7.52 -3.25
CA ALA A 9 -54.29 -8.34 -4.25
C ALA A 9 -52.75 -8.21 -4.11
N PRO A 10 -51.97 -9.26 -4.41
CA PRO A 10 -50.50 -9.23 -4.31
C PRO A 10 -49.84 -8.64 -5.57
N HIS A 11 -48.80 -7.82 -5.38
CA HIS A 11 -47.97 -7.31 -6.48
C HIS A 11 -46.91 -8.34 -6.94
N GLY A 12 -47.31 -9.24 -7.84
CA GLY A 12 -46.34 -10.00 -8.64
C GLY A 12 -45.73 -9.11 -9.73
N HIS A 13 -44.41 -8.99 -9.78
CA HIS A 13 -43.72 -8.36 -10.92
C HIS A 13 -43.71 -9.33 -12.10
N ILE A 14 -44.55 -9.05 -13.10
CA ILE A 14 -44.64 -9.85 -14.33
C ILE A 14 -43.50 -9.42 -15.27
N ILE A 15 -42.70 -10.39 -15.72
CA ILE A 15 -41.70 -10.17 -16.78
C ILE A 15 -42.45 -9.88 -18.09
N PRO A 16 -42.25 -8.74 -18.75
CA PRO A 16 -42.89 -8.46 -20.03
C PRO A 16 -42.29 -9.33 -21.13
N LEU A 17 -43.01 -10.38 -21.49
CA LEU A 17 -42.84 -11.04 -22.79
C LEU A 17 -43.28 -10.05 -23.87
N PHE A 18 -42.32 -9.39 -24.51
CA PHE A 18 -42.61 -8.48 -25.61
C PHE A 18 -43.20 -9.26 -26.79
N THR A 19 -44.40 -8.86 -27.21
CA THR A 19 -45.12 -9.41 -28.36
C THR A 19 -44.46 -9.00 -29.66
N ASP A 20 -44.28 -9.96 -30.59
CA ASP A 20 -44.00 -9.63 -31.98
C ASP A 20 -45.14 -8.78 -32.57
N PRO A 21 -44.84 -7.72 -33.36
CA PRO A 21 -45.88 -6.93 -34.01
C PRO A 21 -46.54 -7.74 -35.13
N HIS A 22 -47.88 -7.78 -35.13
CA HIS A 22 -48.65 -8.50 -36.15
C HIS A 22 -48.42 -7.96 -37.55
N ARG A 23 -48.27 -8.87 -38.51
CA ARG A 23 -48.34 -8.64 -39.95
C ARG A 23 -49.67 -7.96 -40.33
N PRO A 24 -49.67 -6.84 -41.08
CA PRO A 24 -50.85 -6.38 -41.80
C PRO A 24 -51.15 -7.35 -42.95
N ASP A 25 -52.42 -7.75 -43.12
CA ASP A 25 -52.81 -8.54 -44.28
C ASP A 25 -52.79 -7.70 -45.55
N ALA A 26 -51.82 -7.97 -46.42
CA ALA A 26 -51.81 -7.58 -47.81
C ALA A 26 -52.30 -8.78 -48.65
N GLY A 27 -53.41 -8.59 -49.35
CA GLY A 27 -54.03 -9.62 -50.17
C GLY A 27 -53.21 -10.01 -51.41
N ASP A 28 -53.42 -11.26 -51.81
CA ASP A 28 -52.87 -11.97 -52.96
C ASP A 28 -52.32 -11.12 -54.14
N THR A 29 -50.99 -11.17 -54.33
CA THR A 29 -50.35 -11.27 -55.66
C THR A 29 -48.85 -11.57 -55.48
N ALA A 30 -48.31 -12.55 -56.21
CA ALA A 30 -46.91 -12.93 -56.13
C ALA A 30 -46.07 -12.36 -57.30
N PRO A 31 -45.13 -11.42 -57.06
CA PRO A 31 -44.09 -11.07 -58.03
C PRO A 31 -42.91 -12.07 -57.97
N ALA A 32 -42.22 -12.26 -59.10
CA ALA A 32 -41.15 -13.25 -59.21
C ALA A 32 -39.89 -12.89 -58.39
N SER A 33 -39.21 -13.91 -57.87
CA SER A 33 -38.05 -13.78 -56.98
C SER A 33 -36.81 -13.19 -57.69
N SER A 34 -36.54 -11.90 -57.47
CA SER A 34 -35.31 -11.23 -57.88
C SER A 34 -34.17 -11.49 -56.88
N ALA A 35 -33.50 -12.65 -57.01
CA ALA A 35 -32.30 -12.98 -56.26
C ALA A 35 -31.16 -12.00 -56.61
N GLY A 36 -30.97 -10.98 -55.77
CA GLY A 36 -30.01 -9.88 -55.99
C GLY A 36 -30.46 -8.51 -55.47
N GLY A 37 -31.72 -8.34 -55.06
CA GLY A 37 -32.15 -7.16 -54.31
C GLY A 37 -31.49 -7.08 -52.92
N PRO A 38 -31.34 -5.87 -52.32
CA PRO A 38 -31.02 -5.75 -50.90
C PRO A 38 -32.04 -6.51 -50.04
N LEU A 39 -31.63 -7.02 -48.88
CA LEU A 39 -32.60 -7.55 -47.90
C LEU A 39 -33.66 -6.47 -47.61
N ASP A 40 -34.91 -6.88 -47.48
CA ASP A 40 -36.00 -5.98 -47.05
C ASP A 40 -35.60 -5.24 -45.75
N PRO A 41 -35.78 -3.91 -45.65
CA PRO A 41 -35.39 -3.10 -44.50
C PRO A 41 -35.90 -3.61 -43.14
N TYR A 42 -37.00 -4.38 -43.10
CA TYR A 42 -37.42 -5.06 -41.87
C TYR A 42 -36.41 -6.12 -41.42
N TRP A 43 -36.01 -7.04 -42.30
CA TRP A 43 -35.01 -8.07 -42.00
C TRP A 43 -33.62 -7.50 -41.70
N GLN A 44 -33.24 -6.37 -42.33
CA GLN A 44 -32.02 -5.65 -41.97
C GLN A 44 -32.05 -5.16 -40.51
N GLN A 45 -33.19 -4.61 -40.06
CA GLN A 45 -33.36 -4.14 -38.68
C GLN A 45 -33.37 -5.31 -37.66
N VAL A 46 -33.99 -6.45 -38.02
CA VAL A 46 -33.98 -7.67 -37.20
C VAL A 46 -32.55 -8.21 -37.06
N ALA A 47 -31.79 -8.30 -38.16
CA ALA A 47 -30.38 -8.71 -38.13
C ALA A 47 -29.53 -7.79 -37.25
N ALA A 48 -29.60 -6.47 -37.46
CA ALA A 48 -28.87 -5.49 -36.65
C ALA A 48 -29.30 -5.50 -35.17
N HIS A 49 -30.56 -5.84 -34.85
CA HIS A 49 -31.00 -6.04 -33.47
C HIS A 49 -30.41 -7.31 -32.85
N HIS A 50 -30.38 -8.42 -33.60
CA HIS A 50 -29.76 -9.67 -33.17
C HIS A 50 -28.25 -9.51 -32.92
N GLU A 51 -27.52 -8.87 -33.84
CA GLU A 51 -26.10 -8.53 -33.69
C GLU A 51 -25.84 -7.69 -32.43
N ARG A 52 -26.65 -6.65 -32.19
CA ARG A 52 -26.55 -5.83 -30.97
C ARG A 52 -26.85 -6.62 -29.70
N ARG A 53 -27.72 -7.64 -29.74
CA ARG A 53 -27.96 -8.56 -28.61
C ARG A 53 -26.75 -9.46 -28.36
N MET A 54 -26.19 -10.07 -29.40
CA MET A 54 -25.01 -10.94 -29.29
C MET A 54 -23.78 -10.17 -28.80
N ALA A 55 -23.53 -8.97 -29.33
CA ALA A 55 -22.42 -8.11 -28.89
C ALA A 55 -22.54 -7.70 -27.40
N ARG A 56 -23.76 -7.45 -26.91
CA ARG A 56 -24.02 -7.18 -25.48
C ARG A 56 -23.72 -8.40 -24.60
N GLN A 57 -24.13 -9.60 -25.04
CA GLN A 57 -23.85 -10.85 -24.34
C GLN A 57 -22.34 -11.11 -24.27
N GLN A 58 -21.66 -11.08 -25.41
CA GLN A 58 -20.20 -11.24 -25.50
C GLN A 58 -19.43 -10.22 -24.65
N ALA A 59 -19.89 -8.96 -24.58
CA ALA A 59 -19.28 -7.94 -23.72
C ALA A 59 -19.47 -8.24 -22.22
N PHE A 60 -20.65 -8.73 -21.81
CA PHE A 60 -20.89 -9.19 -20.45
C PHE A 60 -20.04 -10.40 -20.09
N ASP A 61 -19.98 -11.41 -20.96
CA ASP A 61 -19.19 -12.62 -20.74
C ASP A 61 -17.68 -12.32 -20.69
N THR A 62 -17.21 -11.36 -21.49
CA THR A 62 -15.84 -10.82 -21.43
C THR A 62 -15.54 -10.17 -20.07
N GLU A 63 -16.50 -9.45 -19.48
CA GLU A 63 -16.36 -8.80 -18.18
C GLU A 63 -16.39 -9.80 -17.01
N ILE A 64 -17.21 -10.85 -17.09
CA ILE A 64 -17.18 -11.97 -16.13
C ILE A 64 -15.84 -12.72 -16.21
N ALA A 65 -15.33 -13.00 -17.42
CA ALA A 65 -14.03 -13.60 -17.61
C ALA A 65 -12.87 -12.70 -17.12
N ALA A 66 -12.96 -11.38 -17.34
CA ALA A 66 -11.97 -10.44 -16.85
C ALA A 66 -11.92 -10.40 -15.31
N ARG A 67 -13.06 -10.36 -14.62
CA ARG A 67 -13.10 -10.40 -13.14
C ARG A 67 -12.48 -11.67 -12.56
N ARG A 68 -12.63 -12.82 -13.25
CA ARG A 68 -11.94 -14.05 -12.88
C ARG A 68 -10.42 -13.91 -13.06
N LEU A 69 -9.97 -13.38 -14.19
CA LEU A 69 -8.55 -13.11 -14.46
C LEU A 69 -7.94 -12.15 -13.42
N ASP A 70 -8.65 -11.08 -13.05
CA ASP A 70 -8.22 -10.13 -12.03
C ASP A 70 -8.05 -10.81 -10.66
N GLY A 71 -8.94 -11.75 -10.31
CA GLY A 71 -8.81 -12.60 -9.11
C GLY A 71 -7.61 -13.56 -9.15
N GLU A 72 -7.36 -14.20 -10.31
CA GLU A 72 -6.18 -15.07 -10.49
C GLU A 72 -4.87 -14.26 -10.43
N ILE A 73 -4.84 -13.04 -11.00
CA ILE A 73 -3.71 -12.11 -10.87
C ILE A 73 -3.51 -11.69 -9.42
N ALA A 74 -4.56 -11.28 -8.70
CA ALA A 74 -4.47 -10.84 -7.31
C ALA A 74 -3.99 -11.97 -6.38
N SER A 75 -4.42 -13.22 -6.62
CA SER A 75 -3.89 -14.39 -5.90
C SER A 75 -2.41 -14.62 -6.20
N ALA A 76 -1.96 -14.41 -7.44
CA ALA A 76 -0.54 -14.53 -7.81
C ALA A 76 0.33 -13.40 -7.23
N GLU A 77 -0.19 -12.17 -7.14
CA GLU A 77 0.44 -11.05 -6.43
C GLU A 77 0.59 -11.38 -4.92
N ALA A 78 -0.48 -11.88 -4.29
CA ALA A 78 -0.49 -12.28 -2.88
C ALA A 78 0.48 -13.45 -2.58
N ASP A 79 0.52 -14.48 -3.43
CA ASP A 79 1.48 -15.59 -3.31
C ASP A 79 2.93 -15.10 -3.38
N VAL A 80 3.25 -14.23 -4.35
CA VAL A 80 4.60 -13.66 -4.51
C VAL A 80 4.94 -12.79 -3.30
N ALA A 81 3.99 -12.01 -2.79
CA ALA A 81 4.15 -11.26 -1.54
C ALA A 81 4.39 -12.17 -0.33
N ALA A 82 3.69 -13.30 -0.21
CA ALA A 82 3.82 -14.21 0.93
C ALA A 82 5.18 -14.95 0.96
N ASN A 83 5.81 -15.20 -0.19
CA ASN A 83 7.05 -15.97 -0.31
C ASN A 83 8.31 -15.12 -0.56
N ALA A 84 8.17 -13.79 -0.66
CA ALA A 84 9.30 -12.88 -0.87
C ALA A 84 10.10 -12.59 0.42
N PRO A 85 11.37 -12.18 0.31
CA PRO A 85 12.18 -11.68 1.42
C PRO A 85 11.50 -10.60 2.27
N ALA A 86 12.01 -10.42 3.50
CA ALA A 86 11.49 -9.46 4.46
C ALA A 86 11.56 -8.01 3.95
N ASP A 87 12.65 -7.65 3.26
CA ASP A 87 12.85 -6.34 2.63
C ASP A 87 12.09 -6.19 1.30
N GLY A 88 11.45 -7.25 0.81
CA GLY A 88 10.70 -7.27 -0.44
C GLY A 88 11.55 -7.41 -1.71
N GLU A 89 12.84 -7.75 -1.63
CA GLU A 89 13.68 -7.91 -2.82
C GLU A 89 13.04 -8.88 -3.85
N GLY A 90 13.12 -8.51 -5.12
CA GLY A 90 12.61 -9.33 -6.23
C GLY A 90 11.09 -9.36 -6.42
N LEU A 91 10.27 -8.78 -5.52
CA LEU A 91 8.80 -8.78 -5.61
C LEU A 91 8.27 -8.38 -7.00
N HIS A 92 8.72 -7.22 -7.51
CA HIS A 92 8.32 -6.72 -8.82
C HIS A 92 8.79 -7.65 -9.94
N HIS A 93 10.06 -8.05 -9.91
CA HIS A 93 10.70 -8.86 -10.94
C HIS A 93 10.09 -10.27 -11.05
N ALA A 94 9.80 -10.92 -9.93
CA ALA A 94 9.16 -12.23 -9.92
C ALA A 94 7.74 -12.20 -10.52
N MET A 95 6.96 -11.15 -10.20
CA MET A 95 5.58 -11.06 -10.67
C MET A 95 5.46 -10.51 -12.10
N HIS A 96 6.15 -9.41 -12.44
CA HIS A 96 6.00 -8.72 -13.72
C HIS A 96 7.23 -8.80 -14.64
N GLY A 97 8.32 -9.41 -14.21
CA GLY A 97 9.53 -9.59 -15.00
C GLY A 97 10.27 -8.29 -15.24
N GLU A 98 10.89 -8.15 -16.41
CA GLU A 98 11.63 -6.96 -16.80
C GLU A 98 11.05 -6.36 -18.08
N VAL A 99 11.00 -5.03 -18.16
CA VAL A 99 10.50 -4.26 -19.30
C VAL A 99 11.53 -3.20 -19.69
N ASP A 100 11.88 -3.16 -20.97
CA ASP A 100 12.72 -2.12 -21.56
C ASP A 100 12.06 -0.75 -21.37
N ARG A 101 12.71 0.11 -20.60
CA ARG A 101 12.23 1.45 -20.25
C ARG A 101 12.14 2.42 -21.44
N HIS A 102 12.83 2.13 -22.55
CA HIS A 102 12.86 2.97 -23.75
C HIS A 102 11.93 2.45 -24.85
N THR A 103 11.76 1.13 -25.00
CA THR A 103 10.91 0.54 -26.05
C THR A 103 9.59 -0.05 -25.54
N GLY A 104 9.38 -0.12 -24.23
CA GLY A 104 8.18 -0.72 -23.60
C GLY A 104 8.07 -2.25 -23.78
N ARG A 105 9.11 -2.90 -24.32
CA ARG A 105 9.11 -4.34 -24.61
C ARG A 105 9.44 -5.15 -23.37
N VAL A 106 8.75 -6.29 -23.21
CA VAL A 106 9.09 -7.27 -22.17
C VAL A 106 10.44 -7.90 -22.50
N LEU A 107 11.44 -7.67 -21.65
CA LEU A 107 12.77 -8.28 -21.74
C LEU A 107 12.78 -9.67 -21.09
N LEU A 108 12.14 -9.78 -19.92
CA LEU A 108 11.94 -11.03 -19.20
C LEU A 108 10.47 -11.18 -18.80
N LYS A 109 9.89 -12.36 -19.03
CA LYS A 109 8.50 -12.66 -18.61
C LYS A 109 8.44 -12.98 -17.13
N GLY A 110 7.61 -12.24 -16.38
CA GLY A 110 7.25 -12.57 -15.00
C GLY A 110 6.07 -13.56 -14.90
N ARG A 111 5.70 -13.95 -13.68
CA ARG A 111 4.54 -14.81 -13.40
C ARG A 111 3.24 -14.30 -14.05
N PHE A 112 3.04 -12.99 -14.10
CA PHE A 112 1.91 -12.32 -14.78
C PHE A 112 1.79 -12.73 -16.26
N ASP A 113 2.89 -12.76 -17.03
CA ASP A 113 2.82 -13.11 -18.45
C ASP A 113 2.39 -14.57 -18.64
N THR A 114 2.97 -15.47 -17.86
CA THR A 114 2.65 -16.91 -17.92
C THR A 114 1.21 -17.17 -17.52
N LEU A 115 0.71 -16.50 -16.47
CA LEU A 115 -0.69 -16.57 -16.04
C LEU A 115 -1.62 -16.05 -17.14
N PHE A 116 -1.41 -14.83 -17.61
CA PHE A 116 -2.26 -14.18 -18.61
C PHE A 116 -2.26 -14.93 -19.95
N ASP A 117 -1.09 -15.34 -20.44
CA ASP A 117 -0.96 -16.09 -21.70
C ASP A 117 -1.62 -17.48 -21.59
N ASN A 118 -1.70 -18.07 -20.40
CA ASN A 118 -2.41 -19.33 -20.18
C ASN A 118 -3.93 -19.14 -20.01
N PHE A 119 -4.37 -18.08 -19.33
CA PHE A 119 -5.78 -17.72 -19.21
C PHE A 119 -6.40 -17.48 -20.61
N LEU A 120 -5.71 -16.73 -21.49
CA LEU A 120 -6.17 -16.51 -22.86
C LEU A 120 -6.30 -17.79 -23.70
N LYS A 121 -5.45 -18.80 -23.48
CA LYS A 121 -5.57 -20.10 -24.18
C LYS A 121 -6.82 -20.86 -23.74
N GLN A 122 -7.16 -20.78 -22.46
CA GLN A 122 -8.33 -21.44 -21.87
C GLN A 122 -9.64 -20.69 -22.14
N ALA A 123 -9.59 -19.36 -22.31
CA ALA A 123 -10.77 -18.55 -22.61
C ALA A 123 -11.43 -18.96 -23.95
N PRO A 124 -12.77 -18.86 -24.08
CA PRO A 124 -13.48 -19.05 -25.35
C PRO A 124 -12.97 -18.09 -26.44
N PRO A 125 -12.81 -18.54 -27.71
CA PRO A 125 -12.21 -17.74 -28.79
C PRO A 125 -12.76 -16.32 -28.93
N GLU A 126 -14.08 -16.17 -28.81
CA GLU A 126 -14.85 -14.94 -28.90
C GLU A 126 -14.52 -13.92 -27.79
N LEU A 127 -14.07 -14.37 -26.61
CA LEU A 127 -13.68 -13.48 -25.51
C LEU A 127 -12.20 -13.07 -25.60
N ARG A 128 -11.37 -13.83 -26.31
CA ARG A 128 -9.90 -13.66 -26.31
C ARG A 128 -9.45 -12.26 -26.73
N ALA A 129 -10.10 -11.66 -27.74
CA ALA A 129 -9.75 -10.31 -28.19
C ALA A 129 -10.07 -9.23 -27.14
N GLY A 130 -11.24 -9.33 -26.48
CA GLY A 130 -11.68 -8.39 -25.43
C GLY A 130 -10.96 -8.56 -24.10
N LEU A 131 -10.34 -9.73 -23.87
CA LEU A 131 -9.42 -9.97 -22.76
C LEU A 131 -8.00 -9.52 -23.09
N ALA A 132 -7.48 -9.86 -24.28
CA ALA A 132 -6.11 -9.53 -24.70
C ALA A 132 -5.83 -8.02 -24.72
N SER A 133 -6.82 -7.22 -25.13
CA SER A 133 -6.73 -5.75 -25.09
C SER A 133 -6.52 -5.18 -23.69
N ARG A 134 -6.91 -5.89 -22.62
CA ARG A 134 -6.69 -5.49 -21.22
C ARG A 134 -5.25 -5.73 -20.74
N LYS A 135 -4.43 -6.54 -21.45
CA LYS A 135 -3.07 -6.93 -20.98
C LYS A 135 -2.18 -5.75 -20.57
N PRO A 136 -2.07 -4.65 -21.35
CA PRO A 136 -1.14 -3.56 -21.03
C PRO A 136 -1.51 -2.87 -19.71
N ALA A 137 -2.78 -2.46 -19.57
CA ALA A 137 -3.28 -1.76 -18.37
C ALA A 137 -3.21 -2.64 -17.11
N LEU A 138 -3.53 -3.94 -17.23
CA LEU A 138 -3.40 -4.88 -16.13
C LEU A 138 -1.92 -5.08 -15.71
N ARG A 139 -1.00 -5.13 -16.69
CA ARG A 139 0.44 -5.22 -16.41
C ARG A 139 0.94 -3.97 -15.68
N GLU A 140 0.57 -2.79 -16.18
CA GLU A 140 0.99 -1.50 -15.63
C GLU A 140 0.49 -1.34 -14.19
N ALA A 141 -0.80 -1.57 -13.95
CA ALA A 141 -1.39 -1.46 -12.61
C ALA A 141 -0.78 -2.44 -11.60
N GLY A 142 -0.57 -3.72 -11.98
CA GLY A 142 0.11 -4.70 -11.13
C GLY A 142 1.58 -4.37 -10.89
N SER A 143 2.29 -3.95 -11.95
CA SER A 143 3.69 -3.50 -11.88
C SER A 143 3.85 -2.36 -10.87
N VAL A 144 2.96 -1.37 -10.88
CA VAL A 144 2.97 -0.27 -9.90
C VAL A 144 2.68 -0.80 -8.48
N ARG A 145 1.67 -1.65 -8.27
CA ARG A 145 1.37 -2.25 -6.96
C ARG A 145 2.58 -3.00 -6.37
N MET A 146 3.17 -3.92 -7.13
CA MET A 146 4.29 -4.74 -6.66
C MET A 146 5.54 -3.90 -6.38
N ALA A 147 5.82 -2.88 -7.20
CA ALA A 147 6.94 -1.95 -6.96
C ALA A 147 6.72 -1.07 -5.71
N MET A 148 5.49 -0.59 -5.48
CA MET A 148 5.15 0.13 -4.24
C MET A 148 5.26 -0.75 -3.00
N GLN A 149 4.81 -2.00 -3.07
CA GLN A 149 4.92 -2.97 -1.97
C GLN A 149 6.39 -3.30 -1.65
N GLN A 150 7.24 -3.43 -2.68
CA GLN A 150 8.68 -3.61 -2.53
C GLN A 150 9.34 -2.41 -1.85
N LEU A 151 9.03 -1.18 -2.28
CA LEU A 151 9.53 0.04 -1.64
C LEU A 151 9.09 0.14 -0.17
N GLN A 152 7.83 -0.20 0.14
CA GLN A 152 7.30 -0.17 1.49
C GLN A 152 7.99 -1.19 2.41
N ARG A 153 8.17 -2.44 1.94
CA ARG A 153 8.90 -3.47 2.71
C ARG A 153 10.34 -3.07 2.95
N ARG A 154 11.01 -2.53 1.94
CA ARG A 154 12.41 -2.12 2.05
C ARG A 154 12.57 -1.02 3.10
N ALA A 155 11.70 -0.01 3.08
CA ALA A 155 11.68 1.08 4.05
C ALA A 155 11.34 0.61 5.49
N GLN A 156 10.50 -0.43 5.64
CA GLN A 156 10.22 -1.03 6.96
C GLN A 156 11.43 -1.82 7.46
N TYR A 157 12.00 -2.70 6.62
CA TYR A 157 13.18 -3.50 6.94
C TYR A 157 14.37 -2.63 7.35
N GLU A 158 14.62 -1.52 6.66
CA GLU A 158 15.70 -0.58 7.01
C GLU A 158 15.45 0.13 8.37
N GLN A 159 14.19 0.34 8.76
CA GLN A 159 13.84 0.83 10.11
C GLN A 159 13.98 -0.27 11.18
N ASP A 160 13.59 -1.51 10.87
CA ASP A 160 13.69 -2.64 11.79
C ASP A 160 15.16 -3.00 12.08
N GLN A 161 16.02 -3.01 11.06
CA GLN A 161 17.47 -3.21 11.22
C GLN A 161 18.13 -2.09 12.04
N LEU A 162 17.73 -0.83 11.82
CA LEU A 162 18.19 0.30 12.63
C LEU A 162 17.76 0.16 14.10
N ALA A 163 16.50 -0.20 14.34
CA ALA A 163 15.97 -0.37 15.69
C ALA A 163 16.64 -1.53 16.43
N ALA A 164 16.98 -2.62 15.73
CA ALA A 164 17.77 -3.71 16.28
C ALA A 164 19.18 -3.26 16.68
N ALA A 165 19.91 -2.58 15.78
CA ALA A 165 21.26 -2.06 16.09
C ALA A 165 21.25 -1.05 17.26
N GLN A 166 20.24 -0.18 17.33
CA GLN A 166 20.05 0.72 18.49
C GLN A 166 19.73 -0.04 19.79
N ALA A 167 19.05 -1.19 19.73
CA ALA A 167 18.81 -2.01 20.90
C ALA A 167 20.10 -2.72 21.38
N GLU A 168 20.99 -3.12 20.47
CA GLU A 168 22.32 -3.68 20.81
C GLU A 168 23.23 -2.65 21.50
N GLU A 169 23.21 -1.38 21.06
CA GLU A 169 23.93 -0.29 21.72
C GLU A 169 23.34 0.04 23.11
N LEU A 170 22.01 -0.03 23.30
CA LEU A 170 21.39 0.13 24.63
C LEU A 170 21.68 -1.06 25.55
N ASP A 171 21.64 -2.29 25.04
CA ASP A 171 22.04 -3.49 25.77
C ASP A 171 23.53 -3.45 26.20
N THR A 172 24.38 -2.89 25.35
CA THR A 172 25.79 -2.60 25.66
C THR A 172 25.90 -1.59 26.81
N ILE A 173 25.13 -0.50 26.80
CA ILE A 173 25.08 0.47 27.91
C ILE A 173 24.54 -0.17 29.20
N ALA A 174 23.53 -1.03 29.10
CA ALA A 174 22.91 -1.70 30.26
C ALA A 174 23.83 -2.72 30.95
N LYS A 175 24.78 -3.31 30.21
CA LYS A 175 25.73 -4.33 30.70
C LYS A 175 27.13 -3.78 31.03
N SER A 176 27.47 -2.60 30.53
CA SER A 176 28.73 -1.93 30.85
C SER A 176 28.76 -1.48 32.32
N ASP A 177 29.95 -1.17 32.84
CA ASP A 177 30.04 -0.48 34.12
C ASP A 177 29.43 0.94 33.95
N PRO A 178 28.37 1.30 34.69
CA PRO A 178 27.76 2.62 34.56
C PRO A 178 28.68 3.77 35.00
N ASP A 179 29.83 3.50 35.64
CA ASP A 179 30.86 4.53 35.89
C ASP A 179 31.89 4.67 34.75
N ASP A 180 31.90 3.75 33.76
CA ASP A 180 32.72 3.85 32.55
C ASP A 180 32.11 4.86 31.57
N HIS A 181 32.36 6.14 31.88
CA HIS A 181 31.98 7.27 31.03
C HIS A 181 32.49 7.12 29.57
N PRO A 182 33.76 6.73 29.30
CA PRO A 182 34.22 6.43 27.94
C PRO A 182 33.40 5.37 27.19
N ALA A 183 33.07 4.24 27.81
CA ALA A 183 32.28 3.19 27.18
C ALA A 183 30.83 3.65 26.90
N PHE A 184 30.22 4.34 27.86
CA PHE A 184 28.91 4.97 27.68
C PHE A 184 28.90 5.97 26.52
N ASP A 185 29.90 6.86 26.45
CA ASP A 185 29.98 7.85 25.38
C ASP A 185 30.27 7.21 24.02
N ALA A 186 31.01 6.11 23.95
CA ALA A 186 31.22 5.37 22.70
C ALA A 186 29.90 4.82 22.12
N ALA A 187 29.14 4.05 22.91
CA ALA A 187 27.84 3.50 22.49
C ALA A 187 26.81 4.60 22.18
N ARG A 188 26.82 5.68 22.97
CA ARG A 188 25.98 6.86 22.73
C ARG A 188 26.29 7.54 21.40
N HIS A 189 27.55 7.58 20.95
CA HIS A 189 27.92 8.09 19.63
C HIS A 189 27.59 7.10 18.51
N ALA A 190 27.80 5.79 18.70
CA ALA A 190 27.48 4.79 17.69
C ALA A 190 25.99 4.83 17.27
N GLY A 191 25.07 4.95 18.23
CA GLY A 191 23.65 5.14 17.95
C GLY A 191 23.27 6.49 17.30
N LEU A 192 24.09 7.54 17.47
CA LEU A 192 23.95 8.81 16.73
C LEU A 192 24.46 8.67 15.29
N ASP A 193 25.57 7.98 15.08
CA ASP A 193 26.10 7.68 13.74
C ASP A 193 25.13 6.83 12.91
N LEU A 194 24.39 5.93 13.56
CA LEU A 194 23.28 5.19 12.94
C LEU A 194 22.14 6.12 12.49
N ILE A 195 21.75 7.11 13.29
CA ILE A 195 20.74 8.12 12.92
C ILE A 195 21.26 9.06 11.81
N ALA A 196 22.54 9.44 11.84
CA ALA A 196 23.16 10.28 10.83
C ALA A 196 23.15 9.62 9.44
N LYS A 197 23.30 8.29 9.38
CA LYS A 197 23.20 7.48 8.16
C LYS A 197 21.77 7.36 7.60
N MET A 198 20.74 7.69 8.38
CA MET A 198 19.36 7.70 7.88
C MET A 198 19.11 8.87 6.92
N ASN A 199 18.34 8.61 5.86
CA ASN A 199 17.78 9.66 4.99
C ASN A 199 16.54 10.34 5.63
N LEU A 200 16.68 10.80 6.87
CA LEU A 200 15.68 11.64 7.55
C LEU A 200 15.81 13.09 7.08
N ASP A 201 14.66 13.78 7.04
CA ASP A 201 14.63 15.24 7.01
C ASP A 201 15.24 15.86 8.29
N PRO A 202 15.69 17.12 8.26
CA PRO A 202 16.43 17.72 9.37
C PRO A 202 15.65 17.77 10.69
N GLU A 203 14.32 17.94 10.65
CA GLU A 203 13.50 18.01 11.86
C GLU A 203 13.37 16.64 12.52
N ARG A 204 13.02 15.61 11.74
CA ARG A 204 12.95 14.23 12.25
C ARG A 204 14.31 13.72 12.71
N ARG A 205 15.42 14.13 12.06
CA ARG A 205 16.77 13.79 12.53
C ARG A 205 17.01 14.36 13.94
N LEU A 206 16.75 15.65 14.16
CA LEU A 206 16.89 16.27 15.48
C LEU A 206 16.01 15.59 16.55
N GLN A 207 14.77 15.25 16.21
CA GLN A 207 13.86 14.52 17.10
C GLN A 207 14.40 13.11 17.44
N ALA A 208 14.88 12.36 16.44
CA ALA A 208 15.45 11.03 16.62
C ALA A 208 16.73 11.05 17.46
N GLU A 209 17.65 11.99 17.20
CA GLU A 209 18.87 12.15 18.00
C GLU A 209 18.57 12.55 19.45
N ALA A 210 17.56 13.40 19.69
CA ALA A 210 17.14 13.78 21.03
C ALA A 210 16.57 12.56 21.80
N ALA A 211 15.65 11.82 21.18
CA ALA A 211 15.07 10.60 21.75
C ALA A 211 16.13 9.51 22.00
N TRP A 212 17.16 9.42 21.15
CA TRP A 212 18.29 8.50 21.36
C TRP A 212 19.15 8.90 22.57
N ARG A 213 19.52 10.19 22.68
CA ARG A 213 20.31 10.70 23.82
C ARG A 213 19.58 10.49 25.16
N ASP A 214 18.25 10.69 25.17
CA ASP A 214 17.38 10.48 26.32
C ASP A 214 17.28 9.00 26.74
N ARG A 215 17.08 8.08 25.78
CA ARG A 215 17.10 6.63 26.02
C ARG A 215 18.45 6.16 26.56
N ALA A 216 19.56 6.53 25.91
CA ALA A 216 20.89 6.14 26.34
C ALA A 216 21.18 6.61 27.79
N ALA A 217 20.86 7.87 28.12
CA ALA A 217 20.99 8.39 29.47
C ALA A 217 20.11 7.63 30.49
N THR A 218 18.86 7.34 30.12
CA THR A 218 17.92 6.56 30.95
C THR A 218 18.47 5.16 31.25
N THR A 219 18.89 4.41 30.23
CA THR A 219 19.44 3.06 30.39
C THR A 219 20.72 3.03 31.24
N ARG A 220 21.58 4.07 31.16
CA ARG A 220 22.72 4.21 32.09
C ARG A 220 22.27 4.42 33.54
N ILE A 221 21.23 5.23 33.76
CA ILE A 221 20.67 5.46 35.11
C ILE A 221 20.02 4.17 35.65
N GLU A 222 19.33 3.40 34.81
CA GLU A 222 18.76 2.10 35.18
C GLU A 222 19.86 1.08 35.55
N ALA A 223 20.96 1.01 34.78
CA ALA A 223 22.13 0.19 35.11
C ALA A 223 22.81 0.63 36.42
N LEU A 224 22.94 1.93 36.66
CA LEU A 224 23.46 2.49 37.91
C LEU A 224 22.59 2.11 39.12
N ILE A 225 21.26 2.23 39.00
CA ILE A 225 20.30 1.83 40.03
C ILE A 225 20.36 0.31 40.27
N ALA A 226 20.51 -0.51 39.22
CA ALA A 226 20.61 -1.96 39.35
C ALA A 226 21.92 -2.40 40.04
N ARG A 227 23.03 -1.68 39.81
CA ARG A 227 24.35 -1.95 40.42
C ARG A 227 24.44 -1.45 41.87
N ASP A 228 24.04 -0.21 42.13
CA ASP A 228 23.97 0.36 43.49
C ASP A 228 22.74 1.30 43.63
N PRO A 229 21.61 0.77 44.17
CA PRO A 229 20.42 1.58 44.44
C PRO A 229 20.65 2.75 45.42
N ARG A 230 21.67 2.69 46.28
CA ARG A 230 21.94 3.72 47.30
C ARG A 230 22.81 4.83 46.72
N GLY A 231 23.90 4.50 46.05
CA GLY A 231 24.74 5.45 45.32
C GLY A 231 23.95 6.21 44.25
N ALA A 232 23.07 5.52 43.52
CA ALA A 232 22.17 6.16 42.54
C ALA A 232 21.25 7.22 43.19
N LEU A 233 20.68 6.93 44.37
CA LEU A 233 19.82 7.86 45.09
C LEU A 233 20.57 9.09 45.62
N GLU A 234 21.80 8.94 46.10
CA GLU A 234 22.62 10.10 46.53
C GLU A 234 23.10 10.94 45.35
N LEU A 235 23.42 10.33 44.20
CA LEU A 235 23.72 11.07 42.97
C LEU A 235 22.50 11.85 42.47
N LEU A 236 21.31 11.25 42.46
CA LEU A 236 20.05 11.94 42.13
C LEU A 236 19.76 13.11 43.09
N ARG A 237 19.98 12.93 44.39
CA ARG A 237 19.89 14.01 45.39
C ARG A 237 20.89 15.14 45.12
N GLY A 238 22.13 14.80 44.75
CA GLY A 238 23.16 15.77 44.36
C GLY A 238 22.75 16.62 43.16
N VAL A 239 22.21 15.99 42.11
CA VAL A 239 21.71 16.68 40.91
C VAL A 239 20.52 17.59 41.26
N ILE A 240 19.55 17.10 42.03
CA ILE A 240 18.40 17.91 42.47
C ILE A 240 18.85 19.10 43.33
N ALA A 241 19.83 18.91 44.22
CA ALA A 241 20.37 19.98 45.06
C ALA A 241 21.10 21.06 44.23
N GLN A 242 21.81 20.68 43.16
CA GLN A 242 22.46 21.63 42.24
C GLN A 242 21.43 22.39 41.39
N GLN A 243 20.37 21.73 40.91
CA GLN A 243 19.29 22.39 40.17
C GLN A 243 18.44 23.31 41.04
N ALA A 244 18.33 23.02 42.34
CA ALA A 244 17.59 23.83 43.32
C ALA A 244 18.38 25.05 43.84
N GLN A 245 19.54 25.37 43.27
CA GLN A 245 20.45 26.39 43.80
C GLN A 245 20.38 27.70 42.95
N PRO A 246 19.54 28.69 43.33
CA PRO A 246 19.47 29.97 42.61
C PRO A 246 20.79 30.73 42.70
N GLY A 247 21.05 31.55 41.66
CA GLY A 247 22.37 32.14 41.39
C GLY A 247 23.05 32.81 42.58
N GLY A 248 24.34 32.50 42.75
CA GLY A 248 25.16 33.02 43.85
C GLY A 248 25.17 34.54 43.91
N GLY A 249 24.83 35.09 45.09
CA GLY A 249 24.59 36.51 45.26
C GLY A 249 25.83 37.39 45.06
N GLN A 250 25.80 38.25 44.05
CA GLN A 250 26.72 39.38 43.96
C GLN A 250 26.36 40.42 45.03
N THR A 251 27.14 40.43 46.12
CA THR A 251 27.06 41.47 47.15
C THR A 251 27.67 42.76 46.62
N PHE A 252 26.84 43.63 46.04
CA PHE A 252 27.24 44.98 45.65
C PHE A 252 27.69 45.78 46.88
N LYS A 253 29.02 45.85 47.07
CA LYS A 253 29.66 46.83 47.95
C LYS A 253 29.48 48.21 47.32
N ASN A 254 28.45 48.94 47.75
CA ASN A 254 28.35 50.38 47.50
C ASN A 254 29.40 51.08 48.36
N ASP A 255 30.63 51.14 47.85
CA ASP A 255 31.71 51.87 48.49
C ASP A 255 31.40 53.38 48.44
N ARG A 256 31.41 54.02 49.61
CA ARG A 256 30.91 55.39 49.77
C ARG A 256 32.07 56.38 49.75
N GLY A 257 32.65 56.54 48.56
CA GLY A 257 33.64 57.56 48.29
C GLY A 257 33.11 58.96 48.62
N GLN A 258 33.56 59.51 49.74
CA GLN A 258 33.61 60.97 49.92
C GLN A 258 34.78 61.48 49.08
N ASP A 259 34.57 62.59 48.36
CA ASP A 259 35.68 63.48 48.03
C ASP A 259 35.20 64.93 48.11
N ASN A 260 36.11 65.86 48.41
CA ASN A 260 35.78 67.21 48.87
C ASN A 260 36.36 68.31 47.98
N GLY A 261 35.54 69.30 47.68
CA GLY A 261 35.95 70.70 47.71
C GLY A 261 36.51 71.31 46.41
N SER A 262 35.71 72.21 45.83
CA SER A 262 36.12 73.58 45.46
C SER A 262 34.90 74.49 45.52
#